data_AF-A0A9D4T413-F1
#
_entry.id   AF-A0A9D4T413-F1
#
_cell.length_a   1.000
_cell.length_b   1.000
_cell.length_c   1.000
_cell.angle_alpha   90.00
_cell.angle_beta   90.00
_cell.angle_gamma   90.00
#
_symmetry.space_group_name_H-M   'P 1'
#
loop_
_entity.id
_entity.type
_entity.pdbx_description
1 polymer ?
#
loop_
_entity_poly.entity_id
_entity_poly.type
_entity_poly.pdbx_seq_one_letter_code
_entity_poly.pdbx_strand_id
1 'polypeptide(L)'
;MIARKPVTVGVALLVVCLAAYQKAIGCMNTIGGKINACLKGLHGGLEKAVVKAPTADVIHYACCSYGDVEDCLDKAMTQCESVGAKELTVGLLNHVFGETLSLVCDDYTRGSQACKSLPKLPPLGATDRKAENYVELLIEAASTIGRKD
;
A
#
# COMPACT_ATOMS: atom_id res chain seq x y z
N MET A 1 27.31 36.08 -3.84
CA MET A 1 26.03 36.53 -3.25
C MET A 1 25.16 35.31 -2.99
N ILE A 2 25.05 34.85 -1.75
CA ILE A 2 24.20 33.70 -1.39
C ILE A 2 22.83 34.28 -1.02
N ALA A 3 21.85 34.10 -1.90
CA ALA A 3 20.48 34.53 -1.65
C ALA A 3 19.90 33.71 -0.49
N ARG A 4 19.82 34.29 0.71
CA ARG A 4 19.04 33.73 1.81
C ARG A 4 17.57 33.82 1.42
N LYS A 5 16.95 32.69 1.05
CA LYS A 5 15.49 32.62 0.92
C LYS A 5 14.88 33.00 2.28
N PRO A 6 13.83 33.87 2.33
CA PRO A 6 13.31 34.39 3.58
C PRO A 6 12.66 33.28 4.40
N VAL A 7 13.04 33.18 5.67
CA VAL A 7 12.52 32.24 6.69
C VAL A 7 10.98 32.29 6.76
N THR A 8 10.37 33.43 6.42
CA THR A 8 8.92 33.64 6.33
C THR A 8 8.23 32.72 5.33
N VAL A 9 8.89 32.35 4.23
CA VAL A 9 8.34 31.42 3.23
C VAL A 9 8.29 30.00 3.78
N GLY A 10 9.27 29.60 4.60
CA GLY A 10 9.29 28.29 5.25
C GLY A 10 8.16 28.12 6.27
N VAL A 11 7.89 29.15 7.09
CA VAL A 11 6.80 29.13 8.08
C VAL A 11 5.43 29.14 7.40
N ALA A 12 5.26 29.96 6.34
CA ALA A 12 4.02 29.97 5.57
C ALA A 12 3.73 28.63 4.89
N LEU A 13 4.76 27.99 4.31
CA LEU A 13 4.63 26.66 3.71
C LEU A 13 4.23 25.61 4.75
N LEU A 14 4.82 25.65 5.94
CA LEU A 14 4.51 24.72 7.02
C LEU A 14 3.05 24.85 7.49
N VAL A 15 2.55 26.08 7.65
CA VAL A 15 1.15 26.35 8.05
C VAL A 15 0.16 25.90 6.98
N VAL A 16 0.46 26.15 5.71
CA VAL A 16 -0.38 25.70 4.58
C VAL A 16 -0.43 24.17 4.52
N CYS A 17 0.70 23.50 4.69
CA CYS A 17 0.76 22.03 4.76
C CYS A 17 -0.07 21.49 5.94
N LEU A 18 0.01 22.11 7.12
CA LEU A 18 -0.74 21.68 8.30
C LEU A 18 -2.26 21.81 8.08
N ALA A 19 -2.71 22.89 7.46
CA ALA A 19 -4.13 23.12 7.16
C ALA A 19 -4.67 22.14 6.11
N ALA A 20 -3.88 21.84 5.08
CA ALA A 20 -4.21 20.82 4.08
C ALA A 20 -4.28 19.43 4.72
N TYR A 21 -3.32 19.09 5.59
CA TYR A 21 -3.31 17.84 6.35
C TYR A 21 -4.56 17.69 7.22
N GLN A 22 -4.94 18.71 7.98
CA GLN A 22 -6.14 18.65 8.84
C GLN A 22 -7.42 18.43 8.04
N LYS A 23 -7.57 19.08 6.89
CA LYS A 23 -8.73 18.88 6.00
C LYS A 23 -8.74 17.47 5.40
N ALA A 24 -7.58 16.98 4.95
CA ALA A 24 -7.42 15.64 4.41
C ALA A 24 -7.79 14.57 5.45
N ILE A 25 -7.21 14.64 6.65
CA ILE A 25 -7.50 13.71 7.75
C ILE A 25 -8.96 13.80 8.19
N GLY A 26 -9.51 15.01 8.29
CA GLY A 26 -10.92 15.22 8.61
C GLY A 26 -11.84 14.48 7.64
N CYS A 27 -11.57 14.57 6.33
CA CYS A 27 -12.33 13.84 5.33
C CYS A 27 -12.07 12.33 5.38
N MET A 28 -10.81 11.90 5.48
CA MET A 28 -10.42 10.48 5.57
C MET A 28 -11.11 9.75 6.72
N ASN A 29 -11.31 10.42 7.86
CA ASN A 29 -12.04 9.84 8.99
C ASN A 29 -13.50 9.52 8.64
N THR A 30 -14.13 10.28 7.73
CA THR A 30 -15.51 10.00 7.28
C THR A 30 -15.59 8.78 6.37
N ILE A 31 -14.51 8.46 5.65
CA ILE A 31 -14.39 7.28 4.79
C ILE A 31 -13.58 6.15 5.44
N GLY A 32 -13.30 6.23 6.74
CA GLY A 32 -12.44 5.28 7.46
C GLY A 32 -12.88 3.82 7.31
N GLY A 33 -14.18 3.56 7.22
CA GLY A 33 -14.71 2.22 6.93
C GLY A 33 -14.26 1.65 5.59
N LYS A 34 -14.17 2.48 4.54
CA LYS A 34 -13.70 2.07 3.21
C LYS A 34 -12.19 1.81 3.22
N ILE A 35 -11.42 2.69 3.86
CA ILE A 35 -9.98 2.52 4.04
C ILE A 35 -9.70 1.20 4.77
N ASN A 36 -10.41 0.95 5.87
CA ASN A 36 -10.29 -0.30 6.63
C ASN A 36 -10.65 -1.53 5.79
N ALA A 37 -11.67 -1.44 4.93
CA ALA A 37 -12.01 -2.52 4.01
C ALA A 37 -10.89 -2.81 3.00
N CYS A 38 -10.25 -1.78 2.44
CA CYS A 38 -9.08 -1.95 1.58
C CYS A 38 -7.93 -2.64 2.30
N LEU A 39 -7.59 -2.18 3.52
CA LEU A 39 -6.53 -2.78 4.31
C LEU A 39 -6.83 -4.25 4.65
N LYS A 40 -8.07 -4.58 5.07
CA LYS A 40 -8.49 -5.98 5.27
C LYS A 40 -8.34 -6.83 4.00
N GLY A 41 -8.59 -6.24 2.84
CA GLY A 41 -8.32 -6.87 1.54
C GLY A 41 -6.84 -7.20 1.37
N LEU A 42 -5.95 -6.24 1.63
CA LEU A 42 -4.51 -6.45 1.61
C LEU A 42 -4.08 -7.54 2.59
N HIS A 43 -4.57 -7.51 3.83
CA HIS A 43 -4.28 -8.55 4.82
C HIS A 43 -4.63 -9.94 4.30
N GLY A 44 -5.87 -10.11 3.81
CA GLY A 44 -6.31 -11.39 3.27
C GLY A 44 -5.54 -11.81 2.02
N GLY A 45 -5.08 -10.87 1.20
CA GLY A 45 -4.21 -11.13 0.05
C GLY A 45 -2.83 -11.63 0.48
N LEU A 46 -2.19 -10.93 1.41
CA LEU A 46 -0.89 -11.31 1.97
C LEU A 46 -0.96 -12.65 2.72
N GLU A 47 -1.99 -12.87 3.51
CA GLU A 47 -2.21 -14.11 4.25
C GLU A 47 -2.38 -15.29 3.28
N LYS A 48 -3.16 -15.12 2.21
CA LYS A 48 -3.27 -16.15 1.16
C LYS A 48 -1.94 -16.37 0.45
N ALA A 49 -1.21 -15.31 0.11
CA ALA A 49 0.09 -15.43 -0.55
C ALA A 49 1.03 -16.29 0.29
N VAL A 50 1.21 -15.96 1.56
CA VAL A 50 2.11 -16.66 2.47
C VAL A 50 1.69 -18.12 2.74
N VAL A 51 0.39 -18.37 2.88
CA VAL A 51 -0.11 -19.70 3.28
C VAL A 51 -0.30 -20.65 2.09
N LYS A 52 -0.65 -20.13 0.90
CA LYS A 52 -1.10 -20.95 -0.24
C LYS A 52 -0.23 -20.87 -1.47
N ALA A 53 0.58 -19.82 -1.65
CA ALA A 53 1.45 -19.74 -2.80
C ALA A 53 2.65 -20.69 -2.66
N PRO A 54 3.20 -21.19 -3.78
CA PRO A 54 4.57 -21.69 -3.79
C PRO A 54 5.52 -20.64 -3.22
N THR A 55 6.54 -21.06 -2.47
CA THR A 55 7.47 -20.13 -1.80
C THR A 55 8.12 -19.13 -2.76
N ALA A 56 8.48 -19.58 -3.97
CA ALA A 56 9.05 -18.73 -5.02
C ALA A 56 8.08 -17.63 -5.53
N ASP A 57 6.77 -17.82 -5.38
CA ASP A 57 5.75 -16.89 -5.88
C ASP A 57 5.14 -16.00 -4.79
N VAL A 58 5.47 -16.21 -3.51
CA VAL A 58 4.86 -15.44 -2.39
C VAL A 58 5.00 -13.94 -2.62
N ILE A 59 6.16 -13.47 -3.06
CA ILE A 59 6.41 -12.06 -3.37
C ILE A 59 5.56 -11.59 -4.55
N HIS A 60 5.43 -12.39 -5.61
CA HIS A 60 4.59 -12.05 -6.76
C HIS A 60 3.13 -11.80 -6.34
N TYR A 61 2.56 -12.70 -5.53
CA TYR A 61 1.20 -12.54 -5.01
C TYR A 61 1.08 -11.36 -4.03
N ALA A 62 2.09 -11.13 -3.19
CA ALA A 62 2.10 -10.01 -2.27
C ALA A 62 2.13 -8.67 -3.02
N CYS A 63 2.95 -8.57 -4.06
CA CYS A 63 3.05 -7.40 -4.93
C CYS A 63 1.76 -7.11 -5.69
N CYS A 64 1.09 -8.14 -6.24
CA CYS A 64 -0.21 -7.95 -6.86
C CYS A 64 -1.30 -7.54 -5.86
N SER A 65 -1.28 -8.12 -4.64
CA SER A 65 -2.19 -7.72 -3.56
C SER A 65 -1.98 -6.26 -3.12
N TYR A 66 -0.74 -5.78 -3.19
CA TYR A 66 -0.44 -4.37 -2.99
C TYR A 66 -1.04 -3.51 -4.12
N GLY A 67 -0.88 -3.88 -5.39
CA GLY A 67 -1.53 -3.17 -6.50
C GLY A 67 -3.05 -3.07 -6.33
N ASP A 68 -3.70 -4.14 -5.85
CA ASP A 68 -5.13 -4.15 -5.57
C ASP A 68 -5.52 -3.19 -4.41
N VAL A 69 -4.67 -3.07 -3.38
CA VAL A 69 -4.92 -2.13 -2.27
C VAL A 69 -4.78 -0.68 -2.72
N GLU A 70 -3.84 -0.39 -3.61
CA GLU A 70 -3.67 0.93 -4.21
C GLU A 70 -4.92 1.31 -5.01
N ASP A 71 -5.42 0.41 -5.86
CA ASP A 71 -6.67 0.61 -6.60
C ASP A 71 -7.87 0.83 -5.67
N CYS A 72 -7.93 0.09 -4.55
CA CYS A 72 -8.99 0.24 -3.57
C CYS A 72 -8.92 1.60 -2.85
N LEU A 73 -7.73 2.00 -2.40
CA LEU A 73 -7.51 3.27 -1.72
C LEU A 73 -7.77 4.44 -2.67
N ASP A 74 -7.33 4.36 -3.92
CA ASP A 74 -7.57 5.38 -4.95
C ASP A 74 -9.08 5.65 -5.14
N LYS A 75 -9.88 4.58 -5.26
CA LYS A 75 -11.34 4.65 -5.34
C LYS A 75 -11.98 5.16 -4.05
N ALA A 76 -11.50 4.73 -2.89
CA ALA A 76 -12.03 5.18 -1.60
C ALA A 76 -11.79 6.69 -1.41
N MET A 77 -10.63 7.18 -1.83
CA MET A 77 -10.18 8.56 -1.66
C MET A 77 -10.78 9.54 -2.65
N THR A 78 -11.46 9.08 -3.71
CA THR A 78 -12.14 9.96 -4.69
C THR A 78 -13.13 10.93 -3.99
N GLN A 79 -13.76 10.50 -2.88
CA GLN A 79 -14.68 11.35 -2.10
C GLN A 79 -13.98 12.50 -1.36
N CYS A 80 -12.66 12.41 -1.17
CA CYS A 80 -11.83 13.38 -0.47
C CYS A 80 -10.81 14.06 -1.40
N GLU A 81 -10.99 13.95 -2.72
CA GLU A 81 -10.06 14.49 -3.71
C GLU A 81 -9.96 16.02 -3.64
N SER A 82 -11.08 16.71 -3.42
CA SER A 82 -11.15 18.17 -3.32
C SER A 82 -10.36 18.77 -2.15
N VAL A 83 -10.02 17.95 -1.14
CA VAL A 83 -9.20 18.35 0.01
C VAL A 83 -7.77 17.79 -0.06
N GLY A 84 -7.38 17.19 -1.19
CA GLY A 84 -6.04 16.67 -1.41
C GLY A 84 -5.71 15.38 -0.65
N ALA A 85 -6.71 14.67 -0.11
CA ALA A 85 -6.45 13.46 0.69
C ALA A 85 -5.85 12.32 -0.14
N LYS A 86 -6.23 12.24 -1.43
CA LYS A 86 -5.67 11.28 -2.37
C LYS A 86 -4.17 11.51 -2.59
N GLU A 87 -3.78 12.74 -2.93
CA GLU A 87 -2.38 13.10 -3.14
C GLU A 87 -1.56 12.89 -1.86
N LEU A 88 -2.11 13.28 -0.70
CA LEU A 88 -1.45 13.09 0.58
C LEU A 88 -1.26 11.62 0.95
N THR A 89 -2.21 10.74 0.61
CA THR A 89 -2.13 9.32 0.99
C THR A 89 -1.40 8.49 -0.05
N VAL A 90 -1.86 8.51 -1.30
CA VAL A 90 -1.29 7.71 -2.40
C VAL A 90 0.08 8.24 -2.79
N GLY A 91 0.25 9.57 -2.82
CA GLY A 91 1.55 10.19 -3.08
C GLY A 91 2.57 9.84 -2.00
N LEU A 92 2.16 9.81 -0.72
CA LEU A 92 3.06 9.38 0.37
C LEU A 92 3.42 7.90 0.26
N LEU A 93 2.45 7.02 -0.04
CA LEU A 93 2.72 5.60 -0.23
C LEU A 93 3.71 5.35 -1.37
N ASN A 94 3.50 6.00 -2.52
CA ASN A 94 4.41 5.92 -3.66
C ASN A 94 5.79 6.48 -3.33
N HIS A 95 5.87 7.58 -2.58
CA HIS A 95 7.14 8.17 -2.20
C HIS A 95 7.94 7.29 -1.23
N VAL A 96 7.26 6.65 -0.27
CA VAL A 96 7.92 5.83 0.77
C VAL A 96 8.25 4.43 0.27
N PHE A 97 7.34 3.81 -0.50
CA PHE A 97 7.43 2.41 -0.87
C PHE A 97 7.67 2.18 -2.36
N GLY A 98 7.46 3.18 -3.22
CA GLY A 98 7.49 2.99 -4.67
C GLY A 98 8.82 2.48 -5.20
N GLU A 99 9.95 3.03 -4.74
CA GLU A 99 11.28 2.54 -5.15
C GLU A 99 11.52 1.10 -4.67
N THR A 100 11.27 0.83 -3.40
CA THR A 100 11.44 -0.51 -2.82
C THR A 100 10.56 -1.56 -3.50
N LEU A 101 9.29 -1.24 -3.75
CA LEU A 101 8.37 -2.12 -4.44
C LEU A 101 8.74 -2.29 -5.91
N SER A 102 9.23 -1.25 -6.58
CA SER A 102 9.71 -1.39 -7.97
C SER A 102 10.88 -2.38 -8.09
N LEU A 103 11.72 -2.49 -7.06
CA LEU A 103 12.84 -3.44 -7.03
C LEU A 103 12.41 -4.87 -6.73
N VAL A 104 11.45 -5.06 -5.82
CA VAL A 104 11.06 -6.39 -5.33
C VAL A 104 9.93 -7.00 -6.16
N CYS A 105 9.05 -6.17 -6.74
CA CYS A 105 7.88 -6.63 -7.46
C CYS A 105 8.12 -6.89 -8.95
N ASP A 106 9.19 -6.34 -9.53
CA ASP A 106 9.56 -6.54 -10.94
C ASP A 106 8.34 -6.33 -11.88
N ASP A 107 7.94 -7.33 -12.66
CA ASP A 107 6.77 -7.26 -13.54
C ASP A 107 5.41 -7.31 -12.81
N TYR A 108 5.36 -7.71 -11.53
CA TYR A 108 4.15 -7.90 -10.73
C TYR A 108 3.67 -6.61 -10.06
N THR A 109 3.46 -5.58 -10.87
CA THR A 109 2.99 -4.25 -10.42
C THR A 109 1.50 -4.05 -10.68
N ARG A 110 0.95 -2.96 -10.12
CA ARG A 110 -0.47 -2.56 -10.27
C ARG A 110 -0.91 -2.60 -11.74
N GLY A 111 -1.94 -3.39 -12.02
CA GLY A 111 -2.55 -3.49 -13.36
C GLY A 111 -1.75 -4.28 -14.42
N SER A 112 -0.57 -4.80 -14.05
CA SER A 112 0.31 -5.56 -14.95
C SER A 112 -0.34 -6.83 -15.50
N GLN A 113 0.16 -7.29 -16.66
CA GLN A 113 -0.27 -8.57 -17.22
C GLN A 113 0.24 -9.75 -16.40
N ALA A 114 1.39 -9.61 -15.72
CA ALA A 114 1.94 -10.62 -14.83
C ALA A 114 0.97 -10.92 -13.68
N CYS A 115 0.44 -9.89 -13.01
CA CYS A 115 -0.58 -10.06 -11.97
C CYS A 115 -1.87 -10.71 -12.49
N LYS A 116 -2.31 -10.34 -13.69
CA LYS A 116 -3.51 -10.94 -14.31
C LYS A 116 -3.33 -12.40 -14.70
N SER A 117 -2.08 -12.82 -14.92
CA SER A 117 -1.73 -14.17 -15.37
C SER A 117 -1.38 -15.09 -14.21
N LEU A 118 -1.25 -14.57 -12.98
CA LEU A 118 -1.06 -15.41 -11.80
C LEU A 118 -2.28 -16.32 -11.58
N PRO A 119 -2.07 -17.63 -11.36
CA PRO A 119 -3.12 -18.53 -10.96
C PRO A 119 -3.84 -18.03 -9.70
N LYS A 120 -5.16 -18.24 -9.60
CA LYS A 120 -5.86 -17.91 -8.37
C LYS A 120 -5.47 -18.89 -7.27
N LEU A 121 -5.01 -18.37 -6.14
CA LEU A 121 -4.76 -19.19 -4.96
C LEU A 121 -6.07 -19.76 -4.39
N PRO A 122 -6.04 -20.97 -3.82
CA PRO A 122 -7.18 -21.53 -3.12
C PRO A 122 -7.58 -20.66 -1.92
N PRO A 123 -8.85 -20.73 -1.46
CA PRO A 123 -9.26 -20.03 -0.25
C PRO A 123 -8.53 -20.59 0.99
N LEU A 124 -8.43 -19.77 2.03
CA LEU A 124 -7.99 -20.22 3.34
C LEU A 124 -9.06 -21.14 3.94
N GLY A 125 -8.65 -22.31 4.41
CA GLY A 125 -9.46 -23.28 5.14
C GLY A 125 -9.46 -23.01 6.65
N ALA A 126 -10.29 -23.75 7.37
CA ALA A 126 -10.45 -23.60 8.82
C ALA A 126 -9.20 -23.97 9.63
N THR A 127 -8.32 -24.80 9.07
CA THR A 127 -7.09 -25.28 9.72
C THR A 127 -5.85 -24.49 9.30
N ASP A 128 -5.99 -23.55 8.36
CA ASP A 128 -4.87 -22.72 7.94
C ASP A 128 -4.48 -21.76 9.06
N ARG A 129 -3.17 -21.56 9.21
CA ARG A 129 -2.64 -20.57 10.15
C ARG A 129 -3.12 -19.18 9.74
N LYS A 130 -3.48 -18.40 10.76
CA LYS A 130 -3.80 -16.98 10.63
C LYS A 130 -2.68 -16.17 11.24
N ALA A 131 -2.23 -15.14 10.53
CA ALA A 131 -1.34 -14.16 11.12
C ALA A 131 -2.14 -13.23 12.03
N GLU A 132 -1.54 -12.82 13.15
CA GLU A 132 -2.23 -11.93 14.09
C GLU A 132 -2.16 -10.47 13.64
N ASN A 133 -1.21 -10.12 12.78
CA ASN A 133 -0.99 -8.76 12.32
C ASN A 133 -0.22 -8.68 10.97
N TYR A 134 -0.22 -7.50 10.36
CA TYR A 134 0.46 -7.23 9.08
C TYR A 134 1.98 -7.39 9.14
N VAL A 135 2.61 -7.08 10.27
CA VAL A 135 4.08 -7.12 10.39
C VAL A 135 4.56 -8.56 10.27
N GLU A 136 3.84 -9.50 10.88
CA GLU A 136 4.10 -10.95 10.75
C GLU A 136 4.00 -11.39 9.28
N LEU A 137 2.93 -11.01 8.58
CA LEU A 137 2.77 -11.34 7.15
C LEU A 137 3.87 -10.76 6.27
N LEU A 138 4.29 -9.52 6.54
CA LEU A 138 5.36 -8.87 5.79
C LEU A 138 6.72 -9.52 6.06
N ILE A 139 7.01 -9.90 7.30
CA ILE A 139 8.23 -10.63 7.66
C ILE A 139 8.25 -11.99 6.97
N GLU A 140 7.13 -12.73 7.00
CA GLU A 140 7.05 -14.04 6.37
C GLU A 140 7.20 -13.95 4.85
N ALA A 141 6.51 -13.00 4.20
CA ALA A 141 6.70 -12.72 2.78
C ALA A 141 8.17 -12.36 2.48
N ALA A 142 8.76 -11.43 3.24
CA ALA A 142 10.15 -11.02 3.04
C ALA A 142 11.15 -12.18 3.25
N SER A 143 10.84 -13.12 4.15
CA SER A 143 11.69 -14.30 4.41
C SER A 143 11.77 -15.28 3.22
N THR A 144 10.90 -15.11 2.21
CA THR A 144 10.96 -15.87 0.96
C THR A 144 11.88 -15.24 -0.07
N ILE A 145 12.27 -13.96 0.10
CA ILE A 145 13.20 -13.28 -0.81
C ILE A 145 14.57 -13.96 -0.75
N GLY A 146 15.03 -14.45 -1.90
CA GLY A 146 16.33 -15.10 -2.02
C GLY A 146 16.39 -16.55 -1.56
N ARG A 147 15.26 -17.15 -1.15
CA ARG A 147 15.16 -18.61 -0.99
C ARG A 147 15.17 -19.25 -2.38
N LYS A 148 16.22 -20.01 -2.69
CA LYS A 148 16.25 -20.93 -3.82
C LYS A 148 15.60 -22.24 -3.36
N ASP A 149 14.57 -22.68 -4.08
CA ASP A 149 13.98 -24.01 -3.91
C ASP A 149 15.03 -25.12 -4.08
#